data_AF-V7F9D2-F1
#
_entry.id   AF-V7F9D2-F1
#
_cell.length_a   1.000
_cell.length_b   1.000
_cell.length_c   1.000
_cell.angle_alpha   90.00
_cell.angle_beta   90.00
_cell.angle_gamma   90.00
#
_symmetry.space_group_name_H-M   'P 1'
#
loop_
_entity.id
_entity.type
_entity.pdbx_description
1 polymer ?
#
loop_
_entity_poly.entity_id
_entity_poly.type
_entity_poly.pdbx_seq_one_letter_code
_entity_poly.pdbx_strand_id
1 'polypeptide(L)' 'MAAHEQHAVEIIRDKEWSVRVTVNGTTTAVPFTSESYARSFADGQAFRLGVQVAETKKAA' A
#
# COMPACT_ATOMS: atom_id res chain seq x y z
N MET A 1 2.63 -13.95 -19.00
CA MET A 1 3.14 -12.79 -18.24
C MET A 1 1.94 -12.14 -17.59
N ALA A 2 1.78 -12.31 -16.28
CA ALA A 2 0.55 -11.96 -15.57
C ALA A 2 0.44 -10.44 -15.40
N ALA A 3 -0.56 -9.83 -16.05
CA ALA A 3 -0.84 -8.39 -15.95
C ALA A 3 -1.46 -7.98 -14.59
N HIS A 4 -1.70 -8.94 -13.69
CA HIS A 4 -2.39 -8.71 -12.42
C HIS A 4 -1.49 -8.15 -11.31
N GLU A 5 -0.17 -8.15 -11.50
CA GLU A 5 0.81 -7.74 -10.47
C GLU A 5 1.36 -6.32 -10.70
N GLN A 6 0.88 -5.60 -11.71
CA GLN A 6 1.44 -4.30 -12.06
C GLN A 6 1.00 -3.17 -11.12
N HIS A 7 -0.17 -3.30 -10.49
CA HIS A 7 -0.72 -2.26 -9.61
C HIS A 7 -1.20 -2.86 -8.28
N ALA A 8 -0.61 -2.42 -7.17
CA ALA A 8 -1.00 -2.89 -5.84
C ALA A 8 -0.79 -1.78 -4.80
N VAL A 9 -1.65 -1.74 -3.78
CA VAL A 9 -1.49 -0.85 -2.63
C VAL A 9 -1.58 -1.69 -1.36
N GLU A 10 -0.52 -1.63 -0.56
CA GLU A 10 -0.38 -2.42 0.66
C GLU A 10 -0.09 -1.51 1.86
N ILE A 11 -0.81 -1.70 2.96
CA ILE A 11 -0.48 -1.06 4.23
C ILE A 11 0.30 -2.05 5.08
N ILE A 12 1.52 -1.65 5.46
CA ILE A 12 2.41 -2.40 6.33
C ILE A 12 2.45 -1.74 7.70
N ARG A 13 2.29 -2.57 8.73
CA ARG A 13 2.49 -2.19 10.13
C ARG A 13 3.60 -3.07 10.71
N ASP A 14 4.77 -2.47 10.94
CA ASP A 14 5.91 -3.14 11.57
C ASP A 14 6.31 -2.40 12.86
N LYS A 15 7.27 -1.46 12.81
CA LYS A 15 7.55 -0.48 13.88
C LYS A 15 6.85 0.86 13.68
N GLU A 16 6.65 1.25 12.43
CA GLU A 16 5.92 2.43 12.00
C GLU A 16 4.94 2.04 10.88
N TRP A 17 4.00 2.92 10.55
CA TRP A 17 3.09 2.67 9.45
C TRP A 17 3.81 2.94 8.13
N SER A 18 3.58 2.13 7.11
CA SER A 18 4.16 2.36 5.80
C SER A 18 3.21 1.89 4.73
N VAL A 19 3.02 2.69 3.67
CA VAL A 19 2.20 2.30 2.53
C VAL A 19 3.13 1.95 1.37
N ARG A 20 3.03 0.73 0.85
CA ARG A 20 3.68 0.32 -0.39
C ARG A 20 2.70 0.47 -1.54
N VAL A 21 3.14 1.18 -2.56
CA VAL A 21 2.39 1.41 -3.79
C VAL A 21 3.23 0.85 -4.92
N THR A 22 2.72 -0.18 -5.58
CA THR A 22 3.32 -0.77 -6.77
C THR A 22 2.55 -0.26 -7.98
N VAL A 23 3.24 0.31 -8.97
CA VAL A 23 2.67 0.81 -10.22
C VAL A 23 3.58 0.42 -11.37
N ASN A 24 3.06 -0.29 -12.37
CA ASN A 24 3.82 -0.82 -13.50
C ASN A 24 5.09 -1.57 -13.07
N GLY A 25 5.03 -2.31 -11.95
CA GLY A 25 6.17 -3.04 -11.38
C GLY A 25 7.19 -2.18 -10.61
N THR A 26 6.93 -0.88 -10.43
CA THR A 26 7.72 -0.01 -9.56
C THR A 26 7.05 0.10 -8.20
N THR A 27 7.72 -0.39 -7.15
CA THR A 27 7.22 -0.31 -5.78
C THR A 27 7.84 0.86 -5.02
N THR A 28 7.00 1.75 -4.50
CA THR A 28 7.39 2.87 -3.62
C THR A 28 6.83 2.63 -2.23
N ALA A 29 7.68 2.70 -1.20
CA ALA A 29 7.24 2.64 0.19
C ALA A 29 7.28 4.05 0.81
N VAL A 30 6.18 4.48 1.39
CA VAL A 30 6.07 5.77 2.08
C VAL A 30 5.84 5.53 3.57
N PRO A 31 6.75 5.97 4.46
CA PRO A 31 6.59 5.84 5.90
C PRO A 31 5.61 6.88 6.46
N PHE A 32 4.90 6.50 7.51
CA PHE A 32 3.90 7.28 8.23
C PHE A 32 4.01 7.01 9.73
N THR A 33 3.92 8.07 10.52
CA THR A 33 3.90 7.98 11.99
C THR A 33 2.53 7.57 12.56
N SER A 34 1.46 7.74 11.78
CA SER A 34 0.08 7.59 12.23
C SER A 34 -0.76 6.75 11.28
N GLU A 35 -1.56 5.83 11.85
CA GLU A 35 -2.43 4.91 11.10
C GLU A 35 -3.39 5.67 10.18
N SER A 36 -4.07 6.70 10.70
CA SER A 36 -5.08 7.45 9.96
C SER A 36 -4.51 8.13 8.71
N TYR A 37 -3.24 8.58 8.77
CA TYR A 37 -2.57 9.16 7.61
C TYR A 37 -2.16 8.08 6.59
N ALA A 38 -1.63 6.95 7.07
CA ALA A 38 -1.30 5.82 6.20
C ALA A 38 -2.54 5.28 5.48
N ARG A 39 -3.67 5.11 6.18
CA ARG A 39 -4.93 4.65 5.61
C ARG A 39 -5.49 5.63 4.59
N SER A 40 -5.53 6.93 4.90
CA SER A 40 -5.99 7.96 3.95
C SER A 40 -5.10 8.02 2.70
N PHE A 41 -3.79 7.87 2.85
CA PHE A 41 -2.88 7.83 1.71
C PHE A 41 -3.10 6.57 0.86
N ALA A 42 -3.18 5.40 1.50
CA ALA A 42 -3.45 4.14 0.81
C ALA A 42 -4.78 4.16 0.06
N ASP A 43 -5.85 4.66 0.68
CA ASP A 43 -7.17 4.81 0.06
C ASP A 43 -7.12 5.74 -1.17
N GLY A 44 -6.43 6.88 -1.04
CA GLY A 44 -6.21 7.79 -2.17
C GLY A 44 -5.43 7.16 -3.33
N GLN A 45 -4.46 6.29 -3.04
CA GLN A 45 -3.72 5.57 -4.08
C GLN A 45 -4.54 4.42 -4.68
N ALA A 46 -5.30 3.71 -3.86
CA ALA A 46 -6.25 2.68 -4.29
C ALA A 46 -7.28 3.25 -5.26
N PHE A 47 -7.86 4.41 -4.94
CA PHE A 47 -8.79 5.11 -5.81
C PHE A 47 -8.15 5.52 -7.15
N ARG A 48 -6.90 6.01 -7.11
CA ARG A 48 -6.14 6.39 -8.32
C ARG A 48 -5.81 5.19 -9.21
N LEU A 49 -5.55 4.03 -8.62
CA LEU A 49 -5.15 2.81 -9.32
C LEU A 49 -6.33 1.88 -9.62
N GLY A 50 -7.51 2.14 -9.07
CA GLY A 50 -8.67 1.27 -9.18
C GLY A 50 -8.49 -0.09 -8.50
N VAL A 51 -7.65 -0.17 -7.48
CA VAL A 51 -7.32 -1.42 -6.75
C VAL A 51 -7.73 -1.31 -5.28
N GLN A 52 -7.99 -2.45 -4.63
CA GLN A 52 -8.33 -2.47 -3.21
C GLN A 52 -7.05 -2.44 -2.35
N VAL A 53 -7.09 -1.70 -1.24
CA VAL A 53 -6.00 -1.69 -0.27
C VAL A 53 -5.92 -3.03 0.46
N ALA A 54 -4.75 -3.68 0.42
CA ALA A 54 -4.47 -4.86 1.20
C ALA A 54 -3.72 -4.50 2.50
N GLU A 55 -4.30 -4.80 3.66
CA GLU A 55 -3.60 -4.64 4.93
C GLU A 55 -2.76 -5.89 5.20
N THR A 56 -1.44 -5.79 4.99
CA THR A 56 -0.51 -6.85 5.40
C THR A 56 -0.26 -6.68 6.90
N LYS A 57 -1.11 -7.32 7.69
CA LYS A 57 -0.82 -7.56 9.10
C LYS A 57 0.17 -8.71 9.16
N LYS A 58 1.45 -8.42 9.40
CA LYS A 58 2.41 -9.51 9.71
C LYS A 58 1.89 -10.21 10.97
N ALA A 59 1.39 -11.43 10.81
CA ALA A 59 1.14 -12.33 11.92
C ALA A 59 2.50 -12.64 12.56
N ALA A 60 2.57 -12.43 13.87
CA ALA A 60 3.71 -12.78 14.71
C ALA A 60 3.76 -14.30 14.96
#